data_AF-A0A444K1R5-F1
#
_entry.id   AF-A0A444K1R5-F1
#
_cell.length_a   1.000
_cell.length_b   1.000
_cell.length_c   1.000
_cell.angle_alpha   90.00
_cell.angle_beta   90.00
_cell.angle_gamma   90.00
#
_symmetry.space_group_name_H-M   'P 1'
#
loop_
_entity.id
_entity.type
_entity.pdbx_description
1 polymer ?
#
loop_
_entity_poly.entity_id
_entity_poly.type
_entity_poly.pdbx_seq_one_letter_code
_entity_poly.pdbx_strand_id
1 'polypeptide(L)'
;MKDDHSKTQRAGLSRRTVLELGALGLAAAVMPNAAFAKDKKLKVAAIFATPIEEPWDNQIHVALQKAEKELGIEYKWSEKVQTADFSRVMREYAQGGYQLVLGDAFAAERESRRTAKQFPKTAWLFGSGAGPAEPNFGVFDNWIHEPAYLSGLIAGKMSK
;
A
#
# COMPACT_ATOMS: atom_id res chain seq x y z
N MET A 1 84.75 20.63 -4.75
CA MET A 1 83.94 20.29 -5.93
C MET A 1 83.68 18.79 -5.94
N LYS A 2 82.53 18.38 -5.39
CA LYS A 2 81.71 17.23 -5.78
C LYS A 2 80.66 17.00 -4.68
N ASP A 3 79.49 17.56 -4.95
CA ASP A 3 78.26 17.38 -4.20
C ASP A 3 77.72 15.96 -4.46
N ASP A 4 77.39 15.23 -3.39
CA ASP A 4 76.65 13.97 -3.47
C ASP A 4 75.21 14.22 -3.02
N HIS A 5 74.31 14.34 -3.99
CA HIS A 5 72.88 14.52 -3.78
C HIS A 5 72.18 13.16 -3.70
N SER A 6 71.98 12.67 -2.48
CA SER A 6 70.98 11.64 -2.18
C SER A 6 69.57 12.16 -2.50
N LYS A 7 68.96 11.61 -3.56
CA LYS A 7 67.56 11.90 -3.95
C LYS A 7 66.61 11.03 -3.14
N THR A 8 65.96 11.60 -2.14
CA THR A 8 64.74 11.05 -1.52
C THR A 8 63.59 11.09 -2.52
N GLN A 9 63.20 9.94 -3.08
CA GLN A 9 61.98 9.84 -3.89
C GLN A 9 60.75 9.90 -2.97
N ARG A 10 59.99 11.00 -3.04
CA ARG A 10 58.63 11.06 -2.48
C ARG A 10 57.72 10.22 -3.38
N ALA A 11 57.21 9.10 -2.86
CA ALA A 11 56.18 8.31 -3.52
C ALA A 11 54.87 9.11 -3.56
N GLY A 12 54.63 9.84 -4.65
CA GLY A 12 53.35 10.48 -4.91
C GLY A 12 52.31 9.45 -5.33
N LEU A 13 51.08 9.58 -4.83
CA LEU A 13 49.95 8.76 -5.27
C LEU A 13 49.85 8.83 -6.81
N SER A 14 49.98 7.67 -7.45
CA SER A 14 49.88 7.56 -8.90
C SER A 14 48.44 7.78 -9.36
N ARG A 15 48.27 8.35 -10.55
CA ARG A 15 46.96 8.50 -11.21
C ARG A 15 46.21 7.17 -11.30
N ARG A 16 46.93 6.04 -11.38
CA ARG A 16 46.34 4.68 -11.32
C ARG A 16 45.72 4.38 -9.96
N THR A 17 46.38 4.73 -8.86
CA THR A 17 45.86 4.55 -7.50
C THR A 17 44.60 5.39 -7.26
N VAL A 18 44.53 6.61 -7.84
CA VAL A 18 43.34 7.47 -7.78
C VAL A 18 42.18 6.89 -8.60
N LEU A 19 42.46 6.29 -9.77
CA LEU A 19 41.45 5.64 -10.62
C LEU A 19 40.93 4.33 -9.99
N GLU A 20 41.79 3.55 -9.35
CA GLU A 20 41.41 2.33 -8.63
C GLU A 20 40.56 2.62 -7.39
N LEU A 21 40.90 3.66 -6.62
CA LEU A 21 40.07 4.13 -5.49
C LEU A 21 38.73 4.73 -5.96
N GLY A 22 38.71 5.44 -7.09
CA GLY A 22 37.49 5.99 -7.69
C GLY A 22 36.53 4.90 -8.21
N ALA A 23 37.07 3.81 -8.79
CA ALA A 23 36.28 2.69 -9.28
C ALA A 23 35.63 1.88 -8.14
N LEU A 24 36.31 1.72 -7.00
CA LEU A 24 35.76 1.11 -5.79
C LEU A 24 34.68 1.98 -5.12
N GLY A 25 34.86 3.31 -5.11
CA GLY A 25 33.86 4.26 -4.60
C GLY A 25 32.57 4.30 -5.43
N LEU A 26 32.68 4.17 -6.75
CA LEU A 26 31.51 4.13 -7.64
C LEU A 26 30.74 2.81 -7.55
N ALA A 27 31.42 1.68 -7.32
CA ALA A 27 30.77 0.38 -7.16
C ALA A 27 29.90 0.29 -5.88
N ALA A 28 30.29 1.00 -4.82
CA ALA A 28 29.49 1.08 -3.59
C ALA A 28 28.24 1.97 -3.73
N ALA A 29 28.25 2.95 -4.64
CA ALA A 29 27.12 3.85 -4.88
C ALA A 29 26.04 3.27 -5.81
N VAL A 30 26.32 2.15 -6.49
CA VAL A 30 25.40 1.50 -7.45
C VAL A 30 24.77 0.23 -6.88
N MET A 31 25.06 -0.14 -5.62
CA MET A 31 24.27 -1.19 -4.97
C MET A 31 22.81 -0.76 -4.90
N PRO A 32 21.87 -1.57 -5.42
CA PRO A 32 20.46 -1.25 -5.29
C PRO A 32 20.13 -1.14 -3.81
N ASN A 33 19.40 -0.09 -3.45
CA ASN A 33 18.87 0.21 -2.11
C ASN A 33 17.93 -0.89 -1.54
N ALA A 34 17.94 -2.08 -2.13
CA ALA A 34 17.12 -3.24 -1.81
C ALA A 34 17.48 -3.90 -0.47
N ALA A 35 18.65 -3.59 0.10
CA ALA A 35 19.06 -4.13 1.41
C ALA A 35 18.29 -3.51 2.60
N PHE A 36 17.63 -2.35 2.43
CA PHE A 36 16.87 -1.68 3.50
C PHE A 36 15.36 -1.95 3.48
N ALA A 37 14.85 -2.75 2.53
CA ALA A 37 13.42 -2.93 2.33
C ALA A 37 12.82 -4.18 3.02
N LYS A 38 13.63 -4.99 3.72
CA LYS A 38 13.19 -6.31 4.19
C LYS A 38 12.41 -6.35 5.51
N ASP A 39 12.37 -5.26 6.30
CA ASP A 39 11.87 -5.35 7.68
C ASP A 39 10.59 -4.55 7.99
N LYS A 40 10.03 -3.79 7.03
CA LYS A 40 8.81 -3.01 7.29
C LYS A 40 7.59 -3.73 6.75
N LYS A 41 6.80 -4.34 7.64
CA LYS A 41 5.48 -4.90 7.32
C LYS A 41 4.62 -3.86 6.60
N LEU A 42 3.91 -4.28 5.56
CA LEU A 42 2.94 -3.44 4.89
C LEU A 42 1.79 -3.14 5.88
N LYS A 43 1.56 -1.86 6.15
CA LYS A 43 0.45 -1.41 7.00
C LYS A 43 -0.82 -1.30 6.17
N VAL A 44 -1.80 -2.11 6.51
CA VAL A 44 -3.09 -2.20 5.83
C VAL A 44 -4.21 -1.85 6.80
N ALA A 45 -5.13 -1.00 6.38
CA ALA A 45 -6.31 -0.66 7.15
C ALA A 45 -7.60 -1.04 6.41
N ALA A 46 -8.69 -1.27 7.14
CA ALA A 46 -10.04 -1.32 6.58
C ALA A 46 -10.98 -0.32 7.26
N ILE A 47 -11.91 0.24 6.50
CA ILE A 47 -12.97 1.12 6.98
C ILE A 47 -14.31 0.52 6.56
N PHE A 48 -15.13 0.11 7.54
CA PHE A 48 -16.44 -0.47 7.31
C PHE A 48 -17.54 0.48 7.75
N ALA A 49 -18.52 0.69 6.87
CA ALA A 49 -19.69 1.51 7.18
C ALA A 49 -20.60 0.85 8.21
N THR A 50 -20.65 -0.50 8.20
CA THR A 50 -21.52 -1.29 9.07
C THR A 50 -20.70 -2.17 10.04
N PRO A 51 -21.35 -2.93 10.95
CA PRO A 51 -20.63 -3.89 11.80
C PRO A 51 -19.97 -5.00 10.98
N ILE A 52 -18.79 -5.47 11.41
CA ILE A 52 -18.03 -6.52 10.70
C ILE A 52 -18.73 -7.88 10.63
N GLU A 53 -19.82 -8.08 11.37
CA GLU A 53 -20.66 -9.27 11.30
C GLU A 53 -21.61 -9.25 10.10
N GLU A 54 -21.82 -8.10 9.47
CA GLU A 54 -22.56 -8.01 8.22
C GLU A 54 -21.83 -8.81 7.13
N PRO A 55 -22.52 -9.66 6.34
CA PRO A 55 -21.87 -10.60 5.43
C PRO A 55 -20.84 -10.01 4.46
N TRP A 56 -21.10 -8.84 3.88
CA TRP A 56 -20.19 -8.18 2.94
C TRP A 56 -18.92 -7.69 3.65
N ASP A 57 -19.07 -6.92 4.73
CA ASP A 57 -17.94 -6.41 5.51
C ASP A 57 -17.12 -7.56 6.12
N ASN A 58 -17.80 -8.62 6.54
CA ASN A 58 -17.19 -9.82 7.10
C ASN A 58 -16.22 -10.49 6.12
N GLN A 59 -16.61 -10.65 4.86
CA GLN A 59 -15.75 -11.33 3.86
C GLN A 59 -14.45 -10.57 3.62
N ILE A 60 -14.52 -9.23 3.55
CA ILE A 60 -13.32 -8.37 3.43
C ILE A 60 -12.45 -8.54 4.68
N HIS A 61 -13.06 -8.50 5.87
CA HIS A 61 -12.34 -8.65 7.14
C HIS A 61 -11.61 -10.00 7.23
N VAL A 62 -12.30 -11.12 6.90
CA VAL A 62 -11.72 -12.47 6.90
C VAL A 62 -10.57 -12.58 5.90
N ALA A 63 -10.71 -11.99 4.71
CA ALA A 63 -9.63 -11.97 3.71
C ALA A 63 -8.39 -11.22 4.23
N LEU A 64 -8.57 -10.09 4.91
CA LEU A 64 -7.47 -9.31 5.49
C LEU A 64 -6.83 -10.00 6.70
N GLN A 65 -7.60 -10.68 7.54
CA GLN A 65 -7.04 -11.54 8.60
C GLN A 65 -6.23 -12.70 8.04
N LYS A 66 -6.67 -13.29 6.93
CA LYS A 66 -5.91 -14.33 6.22
C LYS A 66 -4.61 -13.75 5.66
N ALA A 67 -4.66 -12.57 5.03
CA ALA A 67 -3.48 -11.88 4.54
C ALA A 67 -2.50 -11.50 5.66
N GLU A 68 -2.98 -11.12 6.84
CA GLU A 68 -2.13 -10.88 8.02
C GLU A 68 -1.34 -12.14 8.40
N LYS A 69 -2.00 -13.30 8.39
CA LYS A 69 -1.36 -14.59 8.72
C LYS A 69 -0.40 -15.09 7.64
N GLU A 70 -0.78 -14.97 6.37
CA GLU A 70 -0.05 -15.60 5.25
C GLU A 70 0.99 -14.67 4.62
N LEU A 71 0.73 -13.37 4.60
CA LEU A 71 1.57 -12.37 3.93
C LEU A 71 2.30 -11.45 4.91
N GLY A 72 1.98 -11.52 6.22
CA GLY A 72 2.68 -10.77 7.26
C GLY A 72 2.41 -9.26 7.27
N ILE A 73 1.25 -8.81 6.74
CA ILE A 73 0.82 -7.42 6.85
C ILE A 73 0.54 -7.02 8.31
N GLU A 74 0.59 -5.73 8.63
CA GLU A 74 0.01 -5.19 9.87
C GLU A 74 -1.41 -4.71 9.55
N TYR A 75 -2.42 -5.37 10.10
CA TYR A 75 -3.82 -5.08 9.80
C TYR A 75 -4.53 -4.38 10.96
N LYS A 76 -5.26 -3.30 10.67
CA LYS A 76 -6.23 -2.67 11.58
C LYS A 76 -7.53 -2.35 10.85
N TRP A 77 -8.62 -2.17 11.59
CA TRP A 77 -9.89 -1.78 11.01
C TRP A 77 -10.66 -0.82 11.91
N SER A 78 -11.57 -0.08 11.30
CA SER A 78 -12.64 0.67 11.94
C SER A 78 -13.97 0.18 11.38
N GLU A 79 -14.98 0.04 12.23
CA GLU A 79 -16.33 -0.37 11.84
C GLU A 79 -17.37 0.63 12.33
N LYS A 80 -18.60 0.53 11.83
CA LYS A 80 -19.71 1.44 12.17
C LYS A 80 -19.37 2.91 11.84
N VAL A 81 -18.52 3.14 10.83
CA VAL A 81 -18.08 4.48 10.46
C VAL A 81 -19.18 5.19 9.68
N GLN A 82 -19.71 6.25 10.26
CA GLN A 82 -20.75 7.05 9.63
C GLN A 82 -20.20 7.77 8.39
N THR A 83 -21.04 7.98 7.37
CA THR A 83 -20.67 8.67 6.12
C THR A 83 -20.03 10.04 6.37
N ALA A 84 -20.51 10.79 7.37
CA ALA A 84 -19.96 12.09 7.74
C ALA A 84 -18.51 12.02 8.31
N ASP A 85 -18.16 10.89 8.93
CA ASP A 85 -16.86 10.64 9.53
C ASP A 85 -15.86 10.00 8.58
N PHE A 86 -16.33 9.44 7.46
CA PHE A 86 -15.52 8.60 6.57
C PHE A 86 -14.23 9.29 6.11
N SER A 87 -14.34 10.55 5.68
CA SER A 87 -13.19 11.35 5.24
C SER A 87 -12.20 11.66 6.37
N ARG A 88 -12.68 11.75 7.62
CA ARG A 88 -11.80 11.92 8.80
C ARG A 88 -11.02 10.63 9.05
N VAL A 89 -11.70 9.48 9.08
CA VAL A 89 -11.06 8.18 9.30
C VAL A 89 -10.06 7.83 8.20
N MET A 90 -10.38 8.11 6.93
CA MET A 90 -9.43 7.98 5.83
C MET A 90 -8.16 8.83 6.06
N ARG A 91 -8.31 10.09 6.47
CA ARG A 91 -7.17 10.97 6.79
C ARG A 91 -6.32 10.42 7.92
N GLU A 92 -6.95 9.91 8.99
CA GLU A 92 -6.26 9.32 10.13
C GLU A 92 -5.40 8.12 9.71
N TYR A 93 -5.91 7.23 8.86
CA TYR A 93 -5.11 6.10 8.35
C TYR A 93 -3.99 6.55 7.41
N ALA A 94 -4.26 7.47 6.49
CA ALA A 94 -3.20 7.96 5.60
C ALA A 94 -2.08 8.67 6.38
N GLN A 95 -2.42 9.52 7.35
CA GLN A 95 -1.47 10.21 8.22
C GLN A 95 -0.77 9.25 9.20
N GLY A 96 -1.46 8.19 9.64
CA GLY A 96 -0.90 7.08 10.41
C GLY A 96 0.05 6.19 9.62
N GLY A 97 0.32 6.56 8.36
CA GLY A 97 1.27 5.92 7.48
C GLY A 97 0.80 4.56 6.98
N TYR A 98 -0.51 4.31 6.88
CA TYR A 98 -1.01 3.11 6.21
C TYR A 98 -0.83 3.25 4.70
N GLN A 99 -0.29 2.20 4.08
CA GLN A 99 0.03 2.21 2.65
C GLN A 99 -1.15 1.79 1.79
N LEU A 100 -1.98 0.89 2.30
CA LEU A 100 -3.19 0.41 1.66
C LEU A 100 -4.38 0.52 2.62
N VAL A 101 -5.47 1.12 2.16
CA VAL A 101 -6.71 1.20 2.91
C VAL A 101 -7.84 0.60 2.06
N LEU A 102 -8.55 -0.36 2.63
CA LEU A 102 -9.68 -1.05 2.02
C LEU A 102 -10.99 -0.76 2.74
N GLY A 103 -12.09 -1.30 2.24
CA GLY A 103 -13.40 -1.24 2.88
C GLY A 103 -14.53 -1.18 1.86
N ASP A 104 -15.64 -0.60 2.27
CA ASP A 104 -16.80 -0.32 1.43
C ASP A 104 -17.06 1.20 1.41
N ALA A 105 -17.20 1.80 0.22
CA ALA A 105 -17.39 3.24 0.09
C ALA A 105 -18.81 3.61 -0.35
N PHE A 106 -19.73 2.65 -0.51
CA PHE A 106 -21.01 2.85 -1.21
C PHE A 106 -21.78 4.09 -0.74
N ALA A 107 -21.89 4.28 0.58
CA ALA A 107 -22.59 5.45 1.15
C ALA A 107 -21.74 6.75 1.12
N ALA A 108 -20.41 6.64 1.10
CA ALA A 108 -19.45 7.75 1.22
C ALA A 108 -18.67 8.06 -0.07
N GLU A 109 -19.06 7.46 -1.19
CA GLU A 109 -18.33 7.35 -2.46
C GLU A 109 -17.64 8.65 -2.91
N ARG A 110 -18.42 9.74 -3.02
CA ARG A 110 -17.91 11.03 -3.50
C ARG A 110 -16.86 11.61 -2.56
N GLU A 111 -17.11 11.53 -1.25
CA GLU A 111 -16.21 12.07 -0.24
C GLU A 111 -14.94 11.21 -0.11
N SER A 112 -15.06 9.89 -0.24
CA SER A 112 -13.92 8.97 -0.28
C SER A 112 -12.97 9.32 -1.41
N ARG A 113 -13.48 9.47 -2.64
CA ARG A 113 -12.66 9.85 -3.79
C ARG A 113 -12.03 11.23 -3.65
N ARG A 114 -12.78 12.21 -3.10
CA ARG A 114 -12.26 13.55 -2.84
C ARG A 114 -11.12 13.53 -1.83
N THR A 115 -11.23 12.71 -0.79
CA THR A 115 -10.20 12.55 0.24
C THR A 115 -8.99 11.79 -0.30
N ALA A 116 -9.20 10.73 -1.07
CA ALA A 116 -8.12 9.94 -1.67
C ALA A 116 -7.13 10.77 -2.50
N LYS A 117 -7.63 11.76 -3.26
CA LYS A 117 -6.82 12.71 -4.05
C LYS A 117 -5.84 13.53 -3.21
N GLN A 118 -6.13 13.74 -1.92
CA GLN A 118 -5.25 14.49 -1.00
C GLN A 118 -4.07 13.63 -0.54
N PHE A 119 -4.13 12.31 -0.72
CA PHE A 119 -3.13 11.35 -0.27
C PHE A 119 -2.68 10.43 -1.42
N PRO A 120 -2.02 10.99 -2.47
CA PRO A 120 -1.63 10.23 -3.66
C PRO A 120 -0.64 9.08 -3.39
N LYS A 121 -0.02 9.04 -2.20
CA LYS A 121 0.91 7.97 -1.79
C LYS A 121 0.22 6.80 -1.08
N THR A 122 -1.03 6.95 -0.67
CA THR A 122 -1.84 5.88 -0.09
C THR A 122 -2.65 5.24 -1.21
N ALA A 123 -2.62 3.91 -1.30
CA ALA A 123 -3.49 3.16 -2.18
C ALA A 123 -4.85 2.96 -1.51
N TRP A 124 -5.92 3.19 -2.25
CA TRP A 124 -7.29 3.02 -1.79
C TRP A 124 -7.95 1.92 -2.63
N LEU A 125 -8.57 0.94 -2.01
CA LEU A 125 -9.28 -0.15 -2.70
C LEU A 125 -10.63 -0.41 -2.02
N PHE A 126 -11.72 0.09 -2.59
CA PHE A 126 -13.03 0.07 -1.94
C PHE A 126 -14.08 -0.70 -2.75
N GLY A 127 -14.99 -1.35 -2.03
CA GLY A 127 -16.29 -1.77 -2.55
C GLY A 127 -17.02 -0.57 -3.13
N SER A 128 -17.30 -0.60 -4.44
CA SER A 128 -17.95 0.52 -5.13
C SER A 128 -18.63 0.09 -6.43
N GLY A 129 -19.83 0.63 -6.67
CA GLY A 129 -20.53 0.48 -7.95
C GLY A 129 -20.05 1.43 -9.05
N ALA A 130 -19.12 2.35 -8.75
CA ALA A 130 -18.50 3.24 -9.73
C ALA A 130 -17.13 2.70 -10.18
N GLY A 131 -16.68 3.09 -11.37
CA GLY A 131 -15.37 2.68 -11.88
C GLY A 131 -14.18 3.21 -11.07
N PRO A 132 -12.96 2.69 -11.29
CA PRO A 132 -11.75 3.18 -10.61
C PRO A 132 -11.48 4.67 -10.90
N ALA A 133 -10.73 5.34 -10.04
CA ALA A 133 -10.27 6.71 -10.25
C ALA A 133 -8.77 6.87 -10.02
N GLU A 134 -8.14 7.53 -10.98
CA GLU A 134 -6.74 7.92 -10.89
C GLU A 134 -6.51 9.00 -9.81
N PRO A 135 -5.32 9.02 -9.18
CA PRO A 135 -4.17 8.16 -9.43
C PRO A 135 -4.10 6.89 -8.55
N ASN A 136 -5.00 6.73 -7.59
CA ASN A 136 -4.77 5.81 -6.46
C ASN A 136 -6.04 5.19 -5.86
N PHE A 137 -7.18 5.22 -6.56
CA PHE A 137 -8.45 4.68 -6.07
C PHE A 137 -8.93 3.52 -6.95
N GLY A 138 -8.59 2.30 -6.54
CA GLY A 138 -9.11 1.06 -7.08
C GLY A 138 -10.48 0.72 -6.51
N VAL A 139 -11.21 -0.11 -7.24
CA VAL A 139 -12.54 -0.60 -6.84
C VAL A 139 -12.63 -2.10 -7.01
N PHE A 140 -13.49 -2.73 -6.20
CA PHE A 140 -13.95 -4.09 -6.40
C PHE A 140 -15.45 -4.14 -6.15
N ASP A 141 -16.13 -5.08 -6.80
CA ASP A 141 -17.53 -5.41 -6.53
C ASP A 141 -17.82 -6.82 -7.05
N ASN A 142 -18.99 -7.37 -6.73
CA ASN A 142 -19.47 -8.63 -7.29
C ASN A 142 -20.59 -8.41 -8.31
N TRP A 143 -20.77 -9.36 -9.23
CA TRP A 143 -21.93 -9.38 -10.13
C TRP A 143 -23.16 -9.93 -9.41
N ILE A 144 -23.61 -9.22 -8.37
CA ILE A 144 -24.64 -9.70 -7.41
C ILE A 144 -25.97 -10.09 -8.06
N HIS A 145 -26.27 -9.55 -9.24
CA HIS A 145 -27.49 -9.83 -9.98
C HIS A 145 -27.56 -11.30 -10.46
N GLU A 146 -26.42 -11.95 -10.73
CA GLU A 146 -26.39 -13.35 -11.16
C GLU A 146 -26.87 -14.31 -10.04
N PRO A 147 -26.30 -14.32 -8.82
CA PRO A 147 -26.80 -15.15 -7.73
C PRO A 147 -28.19 -14.72 -7.23
N ALA A 148 -28.53 -13.43 -7.32
CA ALA A 148 -29.86 -12.94 -6.96
C ALA A 148 -30.93 -13.49 -7.91
N TYR A 149 -30.66 -13.55 -9.22
CA TYR A 149 -31.58 -14.14 -10.20
C TYR A 149 -31.85 -15.63 -9.92
N LEU A 150 -30.80 -16.40 -9.65
CA LEU A 150 -30.94 -17.82 -9.30
C LEU A 150 -31.73 -18.01 -7.98
N SER A 151 -31.47 -17.17 -6.98
CA SER A 151 -32.22 -17.17 -5.73
C SER A 151 -33.71 -16.85 -5.95
N GLY A 152 -34.01 -15.89 -6.82
CA GLY A 152 -35.38 -15.54 -7.20
C GLY A 152 -36.12 -16.68 -7.90
N LEU A 153 -35.46 -17.41 -8.81
CA LEU A 153 -36.04 -18.60 -9.45
C LEU A 153 -36.39 -19.70 -8.43
N ILE A 154 -35.50 -19.93 -7.46
CA ILE A 154 -35.75 -20.91 -6.39
C ILE A 154 -36.93 -20.45 -5.52
N ALA A 155 -36.92 -19.20 -5.07
CA ALA A 155 -37.99 -18.62 -4.25
C ALA A 155 -39.35 -18.69 -4.96
N GLY A 156 -39.42 -18.31 -6.24
CA GLY A 156 -40.65 -18.39 -7.03
C GLY A 156 -41.18 -19.82 -7.20
N LYS A 157 -40.31 -20.83 -7.18
CA LYS A 157 -40.72 -22.24 -7.17
C LYS A 157 -41.23 -22.71 -5.80
N MET A 158 -40.68 -22.15 -4.72
CA MET A 158 -41.05 -22.51 -3.34
C MET A 158 -42.34 -21.84 -2.88
N SER A 159 -42.62 -20.63 -3.36
CA SER A 159 -43.81 -19.86 -3.01
C SER A 159 -44.98 -20.23 -3.92
N LYS A 160 -45.97 -20.92 -3.34
CA LYS A 160 -47.31 -21.12 -3.90
C LYS A 160 -48.30 -20.15 -3.30
#